data_AF-A0A383E8E6-F1
#
_entry.id   AF-A0A383E8E6-F1
#
_cell.length_a   1.000
_cell.length_b   1.000
_cell.length_c   1.000
_cell.angle_alpha   90.00
_cell.angle_beta   90.00
_cell.angle_gamma   90.00
#
_symmetry.space_group_name_H-M   'P 1'
#
loop_
_entity.id
_entity.type
_entity.pdbx_description
1 polymer ?
#
loop_
_entity_poly.entity_id
_entity_poly.type
_entity_poly.pdbx_seq_one_letter_code
_entity_poly.pdbx_strand_id
1 'polypeptide(L)' 'GGVHFELTGDNVTECLGGARDISDTDLKSRYETACDPRLNNEQSLELAFLITDLLLNGR' A
#
# COMPACT_ATOMS: atom_id res chain seq x y z
N GLY A 1 4.69 -0.77 -20.39
CA GLY A 1 4.70 0.37 -19.45
C GLY A 1 5.19 -0.09 -18.10
N GLY A 2 5.21 0.78 -17.11
CA GLY A 2 5.61 0.44 -15.73
C GLY A 2 4.93 1.36 -14.72
N VAL A 3 5.08 1.01 -13.44
CA VAL A 3 4.52 1.73 -12.29
C VAL A 3 5.62 1.97 -11.26
N HIS A 4 5.53 3.06 -10.51
CA HIS A 4 6.47 3.43 -9.46
C HIS A 4 5.67 3.77 -8.20
N PHE A 5 6.03 3.17 -7.06
CA PHE A 5 5.34 3.33 -5.79
C PHE A 5 6.33 3.65 -4.66
N GLU A 6 5.87 4.39 -3.66
CA GLU A 6 6.57 4.56 -2.39
C GLU A 6 6.04 3.53 -1.38
N LEU A 7 6.93 2.75 -0.79
CA LEU A 7 6.57 1.67 0.13
C LEU A 7 7.61 1.48 1.23
N THR A 8 7.19 0.82 2.30
CA THR A 8 8.09 0.31 3.35
C THR A 8 7.71 -1.12 3.73
N GLY A 9 8.70 -1.90 4.17
CA GLY A 9 8.48 -3.23 4.75
C GLY A 9 7.88 -3.19 6.16
N ASP A 10 7.77 -2.01 6.74
CA ASP A 10 7.18 -1.82 8.05
C ASP A 10 5.64 -1.86 7.99
N ASN A 11 5.05 -2.30 9.09
CA ASN A 11 3.61 -2.32 9.26
C ASN A 11 3.05 -0.92 9.66
N VAL A 12 3.24 0.08 8.80
CA VAL A 12 2.80 1.47 9.01
C VAL A 12 1.31 1.67 8.69
N THR A 13 0.74 2.75 9.22
CA THR A 13 -0.64 3.21 8.94
C THR A 13 -0.60 4.54 8.20
N GLU A 14 0.04 4.56 7.04
CA GLU A 14 0.26 5.79 6.26
C GLU A 14 -0.77 5.94 5.11
N CYS A 15 -1.16 4.85 4.46
CA CYS A 15 -2.19 4.83 3.43
C CYS A 15 -3.49 4.18 3.92
N LEU A 16 -4.64 4.73 3.52
CA LEU A 16 -5.97 4.21 3.81
C LEU A 16 -6.29 2.91 3.05
N GLY A 17 -7.21 2.11 3.58
CA GLY A 17 -7.71 0.90 2.94
C GLY A 17 -6.72 -0.27 2.95
N GLY A 18 -6.70 -1.04 1.86
CA GLY A 18 -6.04 -2.35 1.76
C GLY A 18 -6.75 -3.43 2.55
N ALA A 19 -6.17 -4.63 2.60
CA ALA A 19 -6.77 -5.79 3.27
C ALA A 19 -7.13 -5.60 4.76
N ARG A 20 -6.51 -4.64 5.46
CA ARG A 20 -6.79 -4.29 6.86
C ARG A 20 -7.80 -3.16 7.04
N ASP A 21 -8.31 -2.59 5.95
CA ASP A 21 -9.28 -1.50 5.96
C ASP A 21 -8.85 -0.32 6.86
N ILE A 22 -7.62 0.18 6.65
CA ILE A 22 -7.07 1.29 7.43
C ILE A 22 -7.96 2.53 7.26
N SER A 23 -8.53 3.00 8.36
CA SER A 23 -9.37 4.20 8.41
C SER A 23 -8.57 5.46 8.75
N ASP A 24 -9.16 6.64 8.57
CA ASP A 24 -8.56 7.92 8.99
C ASP A 24 -8.16 7.92 10.48
N THR A 25 -8.91 7.21 11.32
CA THR A 25 -8.63 7.16 12.75
C THR A 25 -7.42 6.30 13.11
N ASP A 26 -7.05 5.38 12.23
CA ASP A 26 -5.90 4.48 12.42
C ASP A 26 -4.59 5.13 12.02
N LEU A 27 -4.63 6.18 11.16
CA LEU A 27 -3.43 6.81 10.60
C LEU A 27 -2.44 7.23 11.68
N LYS A 28 -2.94 7.84 12.78
CA LYS A 28 -2.12 8.32 13.90
C LYS A 28 -1.41 7.22 14.71
N SER A 29 -1.75 5.94 14.50
CA SER A 29 -1.20 4.85 15.30
C SER A 29 0.27 4.58 14.95
N ARG A 30 0.62 4.62 13.66
CA ARG A 30 1.96 4.31 13.12
C ARG A 30 2.24 5.07 11.82
N TYR A 31 2.11 6.40 11.86
CA TYR A 31 2.54 7.29 10.77
C TYR A 31 4.02 7.66 10.97
N GLU A 32 4.92 7.14 10.15
CA GLU A 32 6.38 7.22 10.40
C GLU A 32 7.16 7.95 9.30
N THR A 33 6.57 8.16 8.12
CA THR A 33 7.18 8.93 7.03
C THR A 33 7.37 10.41 7.38
N ALA A 34 8.42 11.02 6.81
CA ALA A 34 8.70 12.44 6.95
C ALA A 34 8.09 13.30 5.82
N CYS A 35 7.63 12.66 4.74
CA CYS A 35 7.08 13.34 3.56
C CYS A 35 5.76 12.68 3.17
N ASP A 36 5.76 11.86 2.14
CA ASP A 36 4.55 11.27 1.60
C ASP A 36 4.22 9.92 2.26
N PRO A 37 2.92 9.58 2.40
CA PRO A 37 2.46 8.32 2.94
C PRO A 37 2.87 7.14 2.05
N ARG A 38 3.48 6.12 2.65
CA ARG A 38 3.97 4.94 1.95
C ARG A 38 3.02 3.76 2.13
N LEU A 39 2.99 2.87 1.14
CA LEU A 39 2.33 1.58 1.29
C LEU A 39 3.05 0.75 2.36
N ASN A 40 2.29 0.14 3.26
CA ASN A 40 2.87 -0.84 4.19
C ASN A 40 3.14 -2.19 3.49
N ASN A 41 3.74 -3.12 4.22
CA ASN A 41 4.11 -4.44 3.72
C ASN A 41 2.94 -5.21 3.07
N GLU A 42 1.76 -5.20 3.71
CA GLU A 42 0.59 -5.94 3.24
C GLU A 42 -0.04 -5.28 2.02
N GLN A 43 -0.23 -3.96 2.05
CA GLN A 43 -0.72 -3.18 0.90
C GLN A 43 0.18 -3.34 -0.32
N SER A 44 1.51 -3.39 -0.11
CA SER A 44 2.49 -3.60 -1.19
C SER A 44 2.35 -4.97 -1.85
N LEU A 45 2.15 -6.03 -1.05
CA LEU A 45 1.95 -7.38 -1.56
C LEU A 45 0.60 -7.53 -2.27
N GLU A 46 -0.46 -6.97 -1.70
CA GLU A 46 -1.79 -6.94 -2.30
C GLU A 46 -1.75 -6.28 -3.69
N LEU A 47 -1.12 -5.11 -3.77
CA LEU A 47 -0.94 -4.39 -5.04
C LEU A 47 -0.14 -5.19 -6.07
N ALA A 48 0.88 -5.93 -5.64
CA ALA A 48 1.65 -6.80 -6.54
C ALA A 48 0.77 -7.91 -7.17
N PHE A 49 -0.13 -8.52 -6.39
CA PHE A 49 -1.08 -9.49 -6.91
C PHE A 49 -2.11 -8.84 -7.84
N LEU A 50 -2.64 -7.66 -7.49
CA LEU A 50 -3.57 -6.92 -8.35
C LEU A 50 -2.94 -6.55 -9.70
N ILE A 51 -1.70 -6.07 -9.71
CA ILE A 51 -0.96 -5.77 -10.94
C ILE A 51 -0.75 -7.05 -11.76
N THR A 52 -0.40 -8.15 -11.09
CA THR A 52 -0.22 -9.45 -11.77
C THR A 52 -1.53 -9.88 -12.44
N ASP A 53 -2.67 -9.75 -11.74
CA ASP A 53 -3.99 -10.06 -12.29
C ASP A 53 -4.32 -9.17 -13.50
N LEU A 54 -4.09 -7.86 -13.39
CA LEU A 54 -4.28 -6.92 -14.50
C LEU A 54 -3.42 -7.25 -15.73
N LEU A 55 -2.19 -7.72 -15.53
CA LEU A 55 -1.29 -8.08 -16.63
C LEU A 55 -1.66 -9.42 -17.28
N LEU A 56 -2.19 -10.36 -16.50
CA LEU A 56 -2.57 -11.69 -16.98
C LEU A 56 -3.97 -11.71 -17.61
N ASN A 57 -4.93 -11.01 -17.01
CA ASN A 57 -6.33 -11.00 -17.43
C ASN A 57 -6.70 -9.78 -18.29
N GLY A 58 -5.88 -8.73 -18.30
CA GLY A 58 -6.08 -7.53 -19.12
C GLY A 58 -5.66 -7.67 -20.58
N ARG A 59 -5.63 -8.89 -21.14
CA ARG A 59 -5.47 -9.16 -22.58
C ARG A 59 -6.82 -9.39 -23.25
#